data_AF-A0A0D2K5F1-F1
#
_entry.id   AF-A0A0D2K5F1-F1
#
_cell.length_a   1.000
_cell.length_b   1.000
_cell.length_c   1.000
_cell.angle_alpha   90.00
_cell.angle_beta   90.00
_cell.angle_gamma   90.00
#
_symmetry.space_group_name_H-M   'P 1'
#
loop_
_entity.id
_entity.type
_entity.pdbx_description
1 polymer ?
#
loop_
_entity_poly.entity_id
_entity_poly.type
_entity_poly.pdbx_seq_one_letter_code
_entity_poly.pdbx_strand_id
1 'polypeptide(L)'
;MASESVDLKDGRATLNSSESNLPKPGSLIRANTGEFRVSEKLMEAAVGNQYKGLEVLQTLLKHKGHITITDRILETAAANMNQGPEIVTLLLKDQSFRISDEIMKAAAENEYRGPEVMEALLEHAQANKDLTISEEIMKYAAENIEKGPEIMKVLLTYGKKIDLQLSDSVFEAAASNEERGPELIEVLLEYMEDLEVKE
;
A
#
# COMPACT_ATOMS: atom_id res chain seq x y z
N MET A 1 45.25 -57.12 -0.17
CA MET A 1 46.65 -56.96 -0.66
C MET A 1 46.54 -56.99 -2.18
N ALA A 2 46.74 -55.95 -2.97
CA ALA A 2 47.53 -54.70 -2.87
C ALA A 2 46.73 -53.60 -3.65
N SER A 3 46.39 -52.47 -3.03
CA SER A 3 47.03 -51.14 -3.16
C SER A 3 46.99 -50.53 -4.58
N GLU A 4 46.01 -49.65 -4.82
CA GLU A 4 46.13 -48.60 -5.84
C GLU A 4 46.49 -47.29 -5.14
N SER A 5 47.69 -46.81 -5.47
CA SER A 5 48.30 -45.58 -5.00
C SER A 5 47.73 -44.36 -5.74
N VAL A 6 47.33 -43.35 -4.97
CA VAL A 6 46.92 -42.03 -5.45
C VAL A 6 48.15 -41.29 -5.96
N ASP A 7 48.19 -40.95 -7.25
CA ASP A 7 49.21 -40.05 -7.80
C ASP A 7 48.62 -38.63 -7.89
N LEU A 8 49.12 -37.76 -7.01
CA LEU A 8 48.80 -36.34 -6.91
C LEU A 8 49.86 -35.53 -7.66
N LYS A 9 49.65 -35.22 -8.94
CA LYS A 9 50.36 -34.13 -9.62
C LYS A 9 49.44 -33.39 -10.60
N ASP A 10 49.50 -32.08 -10.51
CA ASP A 10 48.79 -31.06 -11.30
C ASP A 10 47.32 -30.80 -10.95
N GLY A 11 47.15 -30.16 -9.79
CA GLY A 11 45.94 -29.50 -9.33
C GLY A 11 45.49 -28.34 -10.22
N ARG A 12 44.76 -28.66 -11.28
CA ARG A 12 43.72 -27.80 -11.85
C ARG A 12 42.39 -28.50 -11.72
N ALA A 13 41.82 -28.44 -10.52
CA ALA A 13 40.39 -28.57 -10.36
C ALA A 13 39.76 -27.46 -11.20
N THR A 14 39.10 -27.83 -12.29
CA THR A 14 38.17 -26.95 -12.98
C THR A 14 37.09 -26.59 -11.96
N LEU A 15 37.25 -25.45 -11.31
CA LEU A 15 36.15 -24.78 -10.62
C LEU A 15 35.16 -24.45 -11.72
N ASN A 16 34.23 -25.37 -11.94
CA ASN A 16 32.99 -25.09 -12.63
C ASN A 16 32.30 -24.09 -11.72
N SER A 17 32.60 -22.81 -11.93
CA SER A 17 31.95 -21.69 -11.26
C SER A 17 30.47 -21.91 -11.51
N SER A 18 29.77 -22.28 -10.45
CA SER A 18 28.32 -22.26 -10.36
C SER A 18 27.88 -20.88 -10.82
N GLU A 19 27.63 -20.74 -12.12
CA GLU A 19 26.91 -19.61 -12.67
C GLU A 19 25.66 -19.54 -11.81
N SER A 20 25.57 -18.41 -11.12
CA SER A 20 24.55 -18.10 -10.16
C SER A 20 23.21 -18.54 -10.72
N ASN A 21 22.62 -19.56 -10.10
CA ASN A 21 21.21 -19.94 -10.29
C ASN A 21 20.28 -18.88 -9.67
N LEU A 22 20.72 -17.61 -9.68
CA LEU A 22 19.91 -16.46 -9.32
C LEU A 22 18.87 -16.32 -10.44
N PRO A 23 17.57 -16.44 -10.12
CA PRO A 23 16.52 -16.28 -11.10
C PRO A 23 16.66 -14.90 -11.76
N LYS A 24 16.55 -14.85 -13.09
CA LYS A 24 16.60 -13.59 -13.85
C LYS A 24 15.47 -12.69 -13.36
N PRO A 25 15.66 -11.36 -13.30
CA PRO A 25 14.57 -10.43 -13.02
C PRO A 25 13.42 -10.69 -14.00
N GLY A 26 12.27 -11.17 -13.50
CA GLY A 26 11.08 -11.50 -14.31
C GLY A 26 10.81 -12.99 -14.56
N SER A 27 11.65 -13.93 -14.11
CA SER A 27 11.31 -15.36 -14.19
C SER A 27 10.32 -15.79 -13.10
N LEU A 28 9.31 -16.58 -13.45
CA LEU A 28 8.44 -17.27 -12.50
C LEU A 28 9.29 -18.10 -11.54
N ILE A 29 9.21 -17.81 -10.24
CA ILE A 29 9.99 -18.53 -9.23
C ILE A 29 9.33 -19.89 -8.99
N ARG A 30 9.84 -20.91 -9.68
CA ARG A 30 9.68 -22.30 -9.25
C ARG A 30 10.62 -22.50 -8.06
N ALA A 31 10.09 -22.83 -6.89
CA ALA A 31 10.94 -23.37 -5.83
C ALA A 31 11.59 -24.68 -6.32
N ASN A 32 12.72 -25.07 -5.73
CA ASN A 32 13.37 -26.37 -6.00
C ASN A 32 12.46 -27.58 -5.69
N THR A 33 11.28 -27.36 -5.12
CA THR A 33 10.22 -28.33 -4.81
C THR A 33 9.12 -28.41 -5.88
N GLY A 34 9.11 -27.52 -6.89
CA GLY A 34 8.06 -27.46 -7.92
C GLY A 34 6.84 -26.60 -7.55
N GLU A 35 6.79 -26.04 -6.35
CA GLU A 35 5.71 -25.16 -5.90
C GLU A 35 5.82 -23.76 -6.52
N PHE A 36 4.67 -23.22 -6.94
CA PHE A 36 4.53 -21.88 -7.49
C PHE A 36 4.57 -20.86 -6.35
N ARG A 37 5.58 -19.98 -6.36
CA ARG A 37 5.67 -18.85 -5.42
C ARG A 37 5.28 -17.56 -6.12
N VAL A 38 4.31 -16.87 -5.55
CA VAL A 38 3.93 -15.53 -5.98
C VAL A 38 5.03 -14.57 -5.52
N SER A 39 5.64 -13.86 -6.46
CA SER A 39 6.64 -12.83 -6.16
C SER A 39 5.98 -11.49 -5.86
N GLU A 40 6.68 -10.63 -5.12
CA GLU A 40 6.24 -9.24 -4.87
C GLU A 40 5.95 -8.52 -6.20
N LYS A 41 6.85 -8.60 -7.18
CA LYS A 41 6.64 -8.00 -8.51
C LYS A 41 5.38 -8.50 -9.22
N LEU A 42 5.03 -9.77 -9.05
CA LEU A 42 3.81 -10.32 -9.63
C LEU A 42 2.57 -9.78 -8.90
N MET A 43 2.66 -9.60 -7.58
CA MET A 43 1.61 -8.94 -6.80
C MET A 43 1.46 -7.48 -7.21
N GLU A 44 2.53 -6.70 -7.26
CA GLU A 44 2.54 -5.30 -7.72
C GLU A 44 1.90 -5.17 -9.12
N ALA A 45 2.28 -6.04 -10.06
CA ALA A 45 1.68 -6.06 -11.40
C ALA A 45 0.18 -6.41 -11.39
N ALA A 46 -0.25 -7.29 -10.47
CA ALA A 46 -1.66 -7.62 -10.32
C ALA A 46 -2.44 -6.44 -9.71
N VAL A 47 -1.97 -5.86 -8.61
CA VAL A 47 -2.68 -4.79 -7.90
C VAL A 47 -2.65 -3.46 -8.65
N GLY A 48 -1.60 -3.20 -9.44
CA GLY A 48 -1.50 -2.01 -10.30
C GLY A 48 -2.28 -2.12 -11.61
N ASN A 49 -2.90 -3.27 -11.91
CA ASN A 49 -3.72 -3.43 -13.11
C ASN A 49 -5.08 -2.75 -12.92
N GLN A 50 -5.26 -1.64 -13.64
CA GLN A 50 -6.42 -0.76 -13.56
C GLN A 50 -7.73 -1.36 -14.10
N TYR A 51 -7.71 -2.50 -14.81
CA TYR A 51 -8.90 -3.05 -15.46
C TYR A 51 -9.32 -4.41 -14.90
N LYS A 52 -8.34 -5.29 -14.69
CA LYS A 52 -8.54 -6.70 -14.30
C LYS A 52 -7.72 -7.09 -13.08
N GLY A 53 -7.12 -6.12 -12.38
CA GLY A 53 -6.23 -6.38 -11.26
C GLY A 53 -6.86 -7.18 -10.14
N LEU A 54 -8.12 -6.88 -9.81
CA LEU A 54 -8.86 -7.63 -8.80
C LEU A 54 -9.04 -9.11 -9.19
N GLU A 55 -9.42 -9.40 -10.43
CA GLU A 55 -9.62 -10.77 -10.94
C GLU A 55 -8.30 -11.55 -10.95
N VAL A 56 -7.20 -10.88 -11.36
CA VAL A 56 -5.86 -11.47 -11.35
C VAL A 56 -5.42 -11.76 -9.92
N LEU A 57 -5.57 -10.80 -9.00
CA LEU A 57 -5.22 -10.95 -7.58
C LEU A 57 -5.99 -12.11 -6.94
N GLN A 58 -7.31 -12.19 -7.14
CA GLN A 58 -8.14 -13.29 -6.66
C GLN A 58 -7.67 -14.64 -7.22
N THR A 59 -7.24 -14.68 -8.48
CA THR A 59 -6.70 -15.89 -9.10
C THR A 59 -5.37 -16.32 -8.46
N LEU A 60 -4.49 -15.37 -8.15
CA LEU A 60 -3.23 -15.63 -7.47
C LEU A 60 -3.45 -16.14 -6.03
N LEU A 61 -4.35 -15.52 -5.28
CA LEU A 61 -4.69 -15.90 -3.90
C LEU A 61 -5.29 -17.32 -3.81
N LYS A 62 -6.06 -17.76 -4.81
CA LYS A 62 -6.63 -19.12 -4.87
C LYS A 62 -5.58 -20.23 -4.96
N HIS A 63 -4.40 -19.95 -5.52
CA HIS A 63 -3.37 -20.97 -5.76
C HIS A 63 -2.48 -21.25 -4.53
N LYS A 64 -2.90 -20.82 -3.33
CA LYS A 64 -2.32 -21.18 -2.01
C LYS A 64 -0.81 -20.97 -1.87
N GLY A 65 -0.23 -20.02 -2.61
CA GLY A 65 1.10 -19.53 -2.31
C GLY A 65 1.08 -18.74 -1.00
N HIS A 66 2.14 -18.85 -0.20
CA HIS A 66 2.40 -17.84 0.83
C HIS A 66 2.64 -16.50 0.13
N ILE A 67 1.72 -15.56 0.33
CA ILE A 67 1.83 -14.19 -0.16
C ILE A 67 2.17 -13.32 1.05
N THR A 68 3.28 -12.61 0.96
CA THR A 68 3.65 -11.58 1.92
C THR A 68 3.19 -10.25 1.34
N ILE A 69 2.30 -9.57 2.05
CA ILE A 69 1.94 -8.18 1.73
C ILE A 69 3.08 -7.30 2.23
N THR A 70 3.48 -6.36 1.38
CA THR A 70 4.53 -5.37 1.65
C THR A 70 3.94 -3.98 1.47
N ASP A 71 4.60 -2.96 2.03
CA ASP A 71 4.16 -1.56 1.88
C ASP A 71 3.99 -1.19 0.41
N ARG A 72 4.92 -1.62 -0.45
CA ARG A 72 4.86 -1.34 -1.90
C ARG A 72 3.64 -1.93 -2.59
N ILE A 73 3.25 -3.15 -2.21
CA ILE A 73 2.03 -3.78 -2.75
C ILE A 73 0.80 -2.96 -2.35
N LEU A 74 0.72 -2.52 -1.09
CA LEU A 74 -0.42 -1.73 -0.63
C LEU A 74 -0.42 -0.30 -1.13
N GLU A 75 0.75 0.35 -1.26
CA GLU A 75 0.90 1.66 -1.90
C GLU A 75 0.40 1.61 -3.35
N THR A 76 0.83 0.59 -4.11
CA THR A 76 0.37 0.38 -5.49
C THR A 76 -1.14 0.13 -5.56
N ALA A 77 -1.68 -0.64 -4.60
CA ALA A 77 -3.12 -0.88 -4.52
C ALA A 77 -3.89 0.40 -4.16
N ALA A 78 -3.38 1.22 -3.24
CA ALA A 78 -3.98 2.47 -2.82
C ALA A 78 -4.00 3.51 -3.95
N ALA A 79 -2.95 3.53 -4.78
CA ALA A 79 -2.87 4.35 -5.99
C ALA A 79 -3.74 3.84 -7.16
N ASN A 80 -4.40 2.68 -7.04
CA ASN A 80 -5.24 2.16 -8.12
C ASN A 80 -6.56 2.94 -8.23
N MET A 81 -6.67 3.72 -9.30
CA MET A 81 -7.76 4.66 -9.57
C MET A 81 -9.08 3.99 -9.98
N ASN A 82 -9.10 2.68 -10.25
CA ASN A 82 -10.30 1.99 -10.72
C ASN A 82 -10.82 0.94 -9.74
N GLN A 83 -9.93 0.11 -9.20
CA GLN A 83 -10.26 -1.05 -8.36
C GLN A 83 -9.54 -1.01 -6.99
N GLY A 84 -8.93 0.13 -6.64
CA GLY A 84 -8.16 0.31 -5.41
C GLY A 84 -8.90 -0.10 -4.15
N PRO A 85 -10.14 0.36 -3.90
CA PRO A 85 -10.87 0.02 -2.67
C PRO A 85 -11.07 -1.48 -2.50
N GLU A 86 -11.47 -2.17 -3.57
CA GLU A 86 -11.73 -3.61 -3.55
C GLU A 86 -10.43 -4.41 -3.40
N ILE A 87 -9.35 -3.95 -4.03
CA ILE A 87 -8.02 -4.56 -3.93
C ILE A 87 -7.45 -4.37 -2.51
N VAL A 88 -7.42 -3.14 -1.98
CA VAL A 88 -6.93 -2.83 -0.62
C VAL A 88 -7.70 -3.63 0.42
N THR A 89 -9.03 -3.65 0.34
CA THR A 89 -9.87 -4.45 1.24
C THR A 89 -9.53 -5.94 1.18
N LEU A 90 -9.32 -6.49 -0.03
CA LEU A 90 -8.97 -7.90 -0.19
C LEU A 90 -7.58 -8.20 0.37
N LEU A 91 -6.61 -7.32 0.15
CA LEU A 91 -5.26 -7.48 0.68
C LEU A 91 -5.24 -7.38 2.20
N LEU A 92 -5.98 -6.46 2.82
CA LEU A 92 -5.97 -6.28 4.27
C LEU A 92 -6.84 -7.30 5.03
N LYS A 93 -7.62 -8.11 4.31
CA LYS A 93 -8.51 -9.09 4.92
C LYS A 93 -7.75 -10.14 5.73
N ASP A 94 -8.19 -10.37 6.96
CA ASP A 94 -7.73 -11.41 7.89
C ASP A 94 -6.22 -11.36 8.24
N GLN A 95 -5.55 -10.21 8.03
CA GLN A 95 -4.16 -10.01 8.43
C GLN A 95 -3.99 -8.74 9.26
N SER A 96 -3.06 -8.77 10.22
CA SER A 96 -2.65 -7.57 10.94
C SER A 96 -1.54 -6.89 10.13
N PHE A 97 -1.86 -5.76 9.52
CA PHE A 97 -0.92 -4.94 8.77
C PHE A 97 -0.96 -3.51 9.31
N ARG A 98 0.23 -2.94 9.53
CA ARG A 98 0.38 -1.54 9.95
C ARG A 98 0.34 -0.65 8.72
N ILE A 99 -0.61 0.27 8.65
CA ILE A 99 -0.69 1.22 7.54
C ILE A 99 0.40 2.30 7.74
N SER A 100 1.27 2.48 6.74
CA SER A 100 2.28 3.54 6.75
C SER A 100 1.74 4.84 6.15
N ASP A 101 2.43 5.95 6.43
CA ASP A 101 2.12 7.25 5.85
C ASP A 101 2.26 7.22 4.31
N GLU A 102 3.19 6.45 3.74
CA GLU A 102 3.32 6.31 2.28
C GLU A 102 2.08 5.66 1.65
N ILE A 103 1.48 4.67 2.31
CA ILE A 103 0.24 4.03 1.85
C ILE A 103 -0.92 5.03 1.94
N MET A 104 -1.02 5.79 3.04
CA MET A 104 -2.06 6.82 3.18
C MET A 104 -1.86 7.98 2.21
N LYS A 105 -0.61 8.33 1.89
CA LYS A 105 -0.28 9.34 0.88
C LYS A 105 -0.79 8.91 -0.49
N ALA A 106 -0.52 7.67 -0.90
CA ALA A 106 -1.01 7.15 -2.17
C ALA A 106 -2.55 7.18 -2.27
N ALA A 107 -3.26 6.97 -1.15
CA ALA A 107 -4.71 7.12 -1.09
C ALA A 107 -5.15 8.60 -1.16
N ALA A 108 -4.43 9.50 -0.48
CA ALA A 108 -4.70 10.93 -0.49
C ALA A 108 -4.45 11.58 -1.87
N GLU A 109 -3.48 11.07 -2.64
CA GLU A 109 -3.20 11.50 -4.01
C GLU A 109 -4.11 10.82 -5.06
N ASN A 110 -4.95 9.84 -4.67
CA ASN A 110 -5.82 9.12 -5.62
C ASN A 110 -7.07 9.95 -5.97
N GLU A 111 -7.00 10.59 -7.13
CA GLU A 111 -8.01 11.50 -7.68
C GLU A 111 -9.35 10.85 -8.11
N TYR A 112 -9.47 9.51 -8.08
CA TYR A 112 -10.71 8.85 -8.54
C TYR A 112 -11.40 8.07 -7.44
N ARG A 113 -10.65 7.25 -6.68
CA ARG A 113 -11.17 6.36 -5.63
C ARG A 113 -10.50 6.61 -4.28
N GLY A 114 -9.76 7.71 -4.14
CA GLY A 114 -9.06 8.08 -2.92
C GLY A 114 -9.94 8.08 -1.66
N PRO A 115 -11.18 8.62 -1.67
CA PRO A 115 -12.04 8.59 -0.49
C PRO A 115 -12.31 7.17 0.01
N GLU A 116 -12.69 6.25 -0.89
CA GLU A 116 -13.02 4.87 -0.52
C GLU A 116 -11.77 4.05 -0.18
N VAL A 117 -10.63 4.32 -0.82
CA VAL A 117 -9.35 3.72 -0.43
C VAL A 117 -8.97 4.19 0.97
N MET A 118 -9.00 5.50 1.23
CA MET A 118 -8.67 6.08 2.53
C MET A 118 -9.56 5.52 3.64
N GLU A 119 -10.87 5.39 3.38
CA GLU A 119 -11.81 4.80 4.33
C GLU A 119 -11.43 3.35 4.67
N ALA A 120 -11.13 2.52 3.68
CA ALA A 120 -10.72 1.13 3.90
C ALA A 120 -9.41 1.01 4.72
N LEU A 121 -8.44 1.90 4.47
CA LEU A 121 -7.18 1.94 5.21
C LEU A 121 -7.41 2.34 6.68
N LEU A 122 -8.20 3.39 6.93
CA LEU A 122 -8.47 3.87 8.29
C LEU A 122 -9.36 2.91 9.08
N GLU A 123 -10.33 2.26 8.44
CA GLU A 123 -11.13 1.21 9.06
C GLU A 123 -10.24 0.06 9.53
N HIS A 124 -9.31 -0.37 8.69
CA HIS A 124 -8.35 -1.41 9.04
C HIS A 124 -7.41 -0.98 10.18
N ALA A 125 -6.83 0.22 10.10
CA ALA A 125 -5.96 0.76 11.13
C ALA A 125 -6.68 0.88 12.48
N GLN A 126 -7.94 1.33 12.48
CA GLN A 126 -8.78 1.39 13.67
C GLN A 126 -9.07 0.00 14.25
N ALA A 127 -9.43 -0.98 13.42
CA ALA A 127 -9.67 -2.35 13.86
C ALA A 127 -8.42 -2.97 14.52
N ASN A 128 -7.23 -2.59 14.04
CA ASN A 128 -5.94 -3.01 14.58
C ASN A 128 -5.42 -2.12 15.73
N LYS A 129 -6.18 -1.12 16.18
CA LYS A 129 -5.79 -0.14 17.22
C LYS A 129 -4.49 0.62 16.89
N ASP A 130 -4.26 0.88 15.61
CA ASP A 130 -3.10 1.58 15.06
C ASP A 130 -3.53 2.80 14.24
N LEU A 131 -4.72 3.35 14.55
CA LEU A 131 -5.26 4.52 13.87
C LEU A 131 -4.40 5.74 14.19
N THR A 132 -3.74 6.25 13.15
CA THR A 132 -2.96 7.49 13.19
C THR A 132 -3.26 8.28 11.93
N ILE A 133 -3.30 9.61 12.03
CA ILE A 133 -3.47 10.54 10.92
C ILE A 133 -2.45 11.64 11.12
N SER A 134 -1.48 11.76 10.21
CA SER A 134 -0.47 12.81 10.29
C SER A 134 -0.91 14.07 9.54
N GLU A 135 -0.31 15.21 9.91
CA GLU A 135 -0.51 16.49 9.24
C GLU A 135 -0.18 16.40 7.74
N GLU A 136 0.87 15.66 7.38
CA GLU A 136 1.28 15.53 5.99
C GLU A 136 0.19 14.86 5.13
N ILE A 137 -0.48 13.84 5.67
CA ILE A 137 -1.60 13.18 4.97
C ILE A 137 -2.79 14.12 4.79
N MET A 138 -3.09 14.96 5.79
CA MET A 138 -4.12 15.99 5.63
C MET A 138 -3.75 17.01 4.56
N LYS A 139 -2.47 17.38 4.44
CA LYS A 139 -2.01 18.27 3.37
C LYS A 139 -2.15 17.65 1.98
N TYR A 140 -1.76 16.38 1.79
CA TYR A 140 -1.97 15.72 0.49
C TYR A 140 -3.46 15.66 0.12
N ALA A 141 -4.35 15.42 1.10
CA ALA A 141 -5.79 15.50 0.86
C ALA A 141 -6.25 16.92 0.50
N ALA A 142 -5.72 17.95 1.17
CA ALA A 142 -6.03 19.35 0.90
C ALA A 142 -5.49 19.81 -0.48
N GLU A 143 -4.41 19.22 -0.98
CA GLU A 143 -3.82 19.52 -2.29
C GLU A 143 -4.47 18.73 -3.44
N ASN A 144 -5.30 17.72 -3.14
CA ASN A 144 -5.97 16.91 -4.16
C ASN A 144 -7.11 17.69 -4.83
N ILE A 145 -6.99 17.91 -6.15
CA ILE A 145 -7.90 18.75 -6.93
C ILE A 145 -9.19 18.05 -7.38
N GLU A 146 -9.26 16.72 -7.33
CA GLU A 146 -10.43 15.95 -7.80
C GLU A 146 -11.29 15.41 -6.65
N LYS A 147 -10.68 14.98 -5.55
CA LYS A 147 -11.35 14.32 -4.41
C LYS A 147 -10.94 14.85 -3.04
N GLY A 148 -10.20 15.95 -2.98
CA GLY A 148 -9.68 16.51 -1.73
C GLY A 148 -10.73 16.69 -0.63
N PRO A 149 -11.86 17.39 -0.87
CA PRO A 149 -12.90 17.56 0.15
C PRO A 149 -13.46 16.22 0.67
N GLU A 150 -13.66 15.25 -0.20
CA GLU A 150 -14.21 13.94 0.16
C GLU A 150 -13.20 13.13 0.98
N ILE A 151 -11.92 13.14 0.61
CA ILE A 151 -10.83 12.51 1.38
C ILE A 151 -10.71 13.19 2.75
N MET A 152 -10.75 14.52 2.80
CA MET A 152 -10.67 15.30 4.04
C MET A 152 -11.83 14.95 4.98
N LYS A 153 -13.08 14.83 4.47
CA LYS A 153 -14.23 14.38 5.28
C LYS A 153 -14.00 13.01 5.93
N VAL A 154 -13.41 12.07 5.20
CA VAL A 154 -13.06 10.74 5.73
C VAL A 154 -12.01 10.88 6.83
N LEU A 155 -10.90 11.59 6.58
CA LEU A 155 -9.84 11.81 7.56
C LEU A 155 -10.38 12.42 8.86
N LEU A 156 -11.20 13.47 8.77
CA LEU A 156 -11.77 14.16 9.91
C LEU A 156 -12.75 13.28 10.69
N THR A 157 -13.55 12.45 10.00
CA THR A 157 -14.46 11.49 10.63
C THR A 157 -13.71 10.51 11.55
N TYR A 158 -12.57 10.00 11.09
CA TYR A 158 -11.71 9.14 11.91
C TYR A 158 -10.87 9.96 12.91
N GLY A 159 -10.51 11.20 12.57
CA GLY A 159 -9.82 12.15 13.43
C GLY A 159 -10.57 12.47 14.72
N LYS A 160 -11.91 12.55 14.67
CA LYS A 160 -12.77 12.71 15.87
C LYS A 160 -12.57 11.61 16.92
N LYS A 161 -12.06 10.43 16.52
CA LYS A 161 -11.85 9.28 17.42
C LYS A 161 -10.50 9.30 18.12
N ILE A 162 -9.59 10.17 17.67
CA ILE A 162 -8.21 10.30 18.18
C ILE A 162 -7.88 11.75 18.59
N ASP A 163 -8.91 12.58 18.80
CA ASP A 163 -8.78 14.00 19.16
C ASP A 163 -7.84 14.78 18.21
N LEU A 164 -7.96 14.50 16.91
CA LEU A 164 -7.12 15.07 15.85
C LEU A 164 -7.19 16.60 15.89
N GLN A 165 -6.01 17.22 15.95
CA GLN A 165 -5.82 18.66 15.91
C GLN A 165 -5.54 19.12 14.48
N LEU A 166 -6.17 20.23 14.08
CA LEU A 166 -5.88 20.89 12.81
C LEU A 166 -4.75 21.90 12.99
N SER A 167 -3.98 22.11 11.93
CA SER A 167 -2.89 23.09 11.86
C SER A 167 -3.15 24.13 10.78
N ASP A 168 -2.58 25.32 10.95
CA ASP A 168 -2.66 26.41 9.96
C ASP A 168 -2.16 25.96 8.59
N SER A 169 -1.14 25.12 8.53
CA SER A 169 -0.58 24.56 7.28
C SER A 169 -1.59 23.73 6.48
N VAL A 170 -2.54 23.06 7.12
CA VAL A 170 -3.63 22.32 6.43
C VAL A 170 -4.64 23.31 5.87
N PHE A 171 -4.97 24.36 6.63
CA PHE A 171 -5.84 25.44 6.14
C PHE A 171 -5.20 26.21 4.97
N GLU A 172 -3.90 26.50 5.02
CA GLU A 172 -3.16 27.15 3.95
C GLU A 172 -3.14 26.31 2.67
N ALA A 173 -2.91 25.00 2.80
CA ALA A 173 -2.96 24.06 1.67
C ALA A 173 -4.37 24.03 1.06
N ALA A 174 -5.41 23.92 1.89
CA ALA A 174 -6.80 23.96 1.45
C ALA A 174 -7.16 25.27 0.74
N ALA A 175 -6.81 26.41 1.33
CA ALA A 175 -7.08 27.73 0.76
C ALA A 175 -6.34 27.99 -0.57
N SER A 176 -5.19 27.32 -0.77
CA SER A 176 -4.39 27.43 -1.99
C SER A 176 -4.83 26.45 -3.09
N ASN A 177 -5.77 25.54 -2.80
CA ASN A 177 -6.29 24.62 -3.80
C ASN A 177 -7.23 25.36 -4.76
N GLU A 178 -6.78 25.53 -6.01
CA GLU A 178 -7.48 26.34 -7.03
C GLU A 178 -8.81 25.72 -7.49
N GLU A 179 -8.95 24.39 -7.39
CA GLU A 179 -10.12 23.67 -7.89
C GLU A 179 -11.18 23.42 -6.81
N ARG A 180 -10.75 23.16 -5.56
CA ARG A 180 -11.63 22.68 -4.46
C ARG A 180 -11.48 23.44 -3.14
N GLY A 181 -10.78 24.57 -3.15
CA GLY A 181 -10.44 25.32 -1.94
C GLY A 181 -11.65 25.73 -1.07
N PRO A 182 -12.73 26.32 -1.64
CA PRO A 182 -13.91 26.67 -0.87
C PRO A 182 -14.54 25.49 -0.12
N GLU A 183 -14.70 24.34 -0.78
CA GLU A 183 -15.26 23.13 -0.20
C GLU A 183 -14.35 22.53 0.87
N LEU A 184 -13.03 22.59 0.68
CA LEU A 184 -12.07 22.14 1.69
C LEU A 184 -12.14 23.00 2.96
N ILE A 185 -12.19 24.33 2.81
CA ILE A 185 -12.29 25.25 3.94
C ILE A 185 -13.62 25.05 4.68
N GLU A 186 -14.73 24.88 3.96
CA GLU A 186 -16.04 24.58 4.56
C GLU A 186 -15.96 23.31 5.43
N VAL A 187 -15.40 22.22 4.90
CA VAL A 187 -15.24 20.95 5.63
C VAL A 187 -14.39 21.09 6.89
N LEU A 188 -13.30 21.85 6.83
CA LEU A 188 -12.41 22.06 7.98
C LEU A 188 -13.10 22.89 9.08
N LEU A 189 -13.85 23.93 8.70
CA LEU A 189 -14.58 24.77 9.64
C LEU A 189 -15.75 24.02 10.30
N GLU A 190 -16.53 23.25 9.53
CA GLU A 190 -17.59 22.39 10.06
C GLU A 190 -17.06 21.43 11.13
N TYR A 191 -15.86 20.87 10.91
CA TYR A 191 -15.22 20.00 11.89
C TYR A 191 -14.85 20.73 13.19
N MET A 192 -14.35 21.97 13.11
CA MET A 192 -14.02 22.76 14.29
C MET A 192 -15.28 23.11 15.10
N GLU A 193 -16.35 23.56 14.43
CA GLU A 193 -17.64 23.85 15.08
C GLU A 193 -18.20 22.61 15.79
N ASP A 194 -18.11 21.44 15.15
CA ASP A 194 -18.52 20.15 15.73
C ASP A 194 -17.72 19.73 16.99
N LEU A 195 -16.49 20.23 17.15
CA LEU A 195 -15.68 20.00 18.34
C LEU A 195 -16.05 20.97 19.47
N GLU A 196 -16.29 22.25 19.15
CA GLU A 196 -16.66 23.28 20.14
C GLU A 196 -18.04 23.03 20.78
N VAL A 197 -18.99 22.44 20.05
CA VAL A 197 -20.35 22.15 20.58
C VAL A 197 -20.37 20.97 21.57
N LYS A 198 -19.28 20.20 21.69
CA LYS A 198 -19.20 19.03 22.59
C LYS A 198 -18.68 19.32 24.00
N GLU A 199 -18.23 20.55 24.28
CA GLU A 199 -17.83 21.03 25.61
C GLU A 199 -18.96 21.73 26.37
#